data_AF-L1NR01-F1
#
_entry.id   AF-L1NR01-F1
#
_cell.length_a   1.000
_cell.length_b   1.000
_cell.length_c   1.000
_cell.angle_alpha   90.00
_cell.angle_beta   90.00
_cell.angle_gamma   90.00
#
_symmetry.space_group_name_H-M   'P 1'
#
loop_
_entity.id
_entity.type
_entity.pdbx_description
1 polymer ?
#
loop_
_entity_poly.entity_id
_entity_poly.type
_entity_poly.pdbx_seq_one_letter_code
_entity_poly.pdbx_strand_id
1 'polypeptide(L)'
;MKAKYIVLGTLLSVALSSCEKDDKITLPAPENKAAVEGDIQLYNKANPSGSETEIYQNGVFNFVAKTSEKVTEGGTLALNELELSKVVANYNTFKGTKDYTLLPQANYTFEGNSYAAGATEAEAKITIKNYNALAQGDYMLPLKVKMGTKEGFHIIKVHRDADYVALSSTSKKPLPPDSYNCPNRTEPMKMVAYVETNDWDIRNMGQFVLENSKKPIFDIVIAFAPNMNYDVKQGKRVLHFNDKLQPIVKDPNKYIKPLKDRGIKVLMTILPNHQGVGYFNFQNYQEAVDFAKECKTYADKLGIDGFDIDEEYADYYKFPEKPTVGNKSILWFMRAMKEVMPDKLLTLYDYGHSLSSDDVDEWGKSAKDYLDYSWANYFENHGSYAGLPNEKYGMYSIEANWGLNSSDWSAYYNLEGCYGLMMVFNIKGGDIKSGRAATQLSKATERLYGENCVFQGKYHKGPKD
;
A
#
# COMPACT_ATOMS: atom_id res chain seq x y z
N MET A 1 -42.50 26.04 31.57
CA MET A 1 -43.76 25.26 31.68
C MET A 1 -44.38 25.16 30.29
N LYS A 2 -44.67 23.94 29.83
CA LYS A 2 -45.43 23.54 28.63
C LYS A 2 -44.78 23.71 27.24
N ALA A 3 -44.58 22.54 26.63
CA ALA A 3 -44.24 22.27 25.24
C ALA A 3 -45.30 22.75 24.25
N LYS A 4 -44.94 22.83 22.97
CA LYS A 4 -45.80 22.44 21.83
C LYS A 4 -44.94 22.05 20.61
N TYR A 5 -45.13 20.81 20.18
CA TYR A 5 -44.83 20.34 18.84
C TYR A 5 -45.77 21.01 17.82
N ILE A 6 -45.29 21.28 16.61
CA ILE A 6 -46.14 21.39 15.41
C ILE A 6 -45.55 20.48 14.34
N VAL A 7 -46.46 19.70 13.77
CA VAL A 7 -46.29 18.61 12.81
C VAL A 7 -46.80 19.09 11.44
N LEU A 8 -46.11 18.63 10.39
CA LEU A 8 -46.48 18.48 8.97
C LEU A 8 -47.08 19.65 8.17
N GLY A 9 -46.43 19.91 7.03
CA GLY A 9 -47.06 20.40 5.80
C GLY A 9 -46.41 19.73 4.59
N THR A 10 -46.99 18.61 4.14
CA THR A 10 -46.74 18.02 2.82
C THR A 10 -47.31 18.93 1.73
N LEU A 11 -46.52 19.22 0.70
CA LEU A 11 -47.03 19.64 -0.60
C LEU A 11 -46.27 18.91 -1.70
N LEU A 12 -46.97 17.93 -2.25
CA LEU A 12 -46.71 17.30 -3.53
C LEU A 12 -46.90 18.36 -4.63
N SER A 13 -45.88 18.61 -5.43
CA SER A 13 -46.06 19.16 -6.77
C SER A 13 -45.18 18.37 -7.73
N VAL A 14 -45.83 17.44 -8.44
CA VAL A 14 -45.30 16.80 -9.63
C VAL A 14 -45.35 17.84 -10.75
N ALA A 15 -44.19 18.20 -11.28
CA ALA A 15 -44.06 18.79 -12.60
C ALA A 15 -42.93 18.06 -13.32
N LEU A 16 -43.32 17.22 -14.28
CA LEU A 16 -42.44 16.62 -15.28
C LEU A 16 -42.04 17.71 -16.29
N SER A 17 -40.75 17.98 -16.41
CA SER A 17 -40.15 18.37 -17.70
C SER A 17 -38.67 17.97 -17.71
N SER A 18 -38.34 17.18 -18.72
CA SER A 18 -37.01 16.68 -19.04
C SER A 18 -36.05 17.82 -19.41
N CYS A 19 -34.86 17.83 -18.81
CA CYS A 19 -33.62 18.22 -19.48
C CYS A 19 -32.44 17.73 -18.62
N GLU A 20 -31.59 16.93 -19.26
CA GLU A 20 -30.35 16.36 -18.75
C GLU A 20 -29.46 17.41 -18.07
N LYS A 21 -29.01 17.11 -16.85
CA LYS A 21 -27.79 17.69 -16.26
C LYS A 21 -27.05 16.62 -15.47
N ASP A 22 -25.75 16.57 -15.71
CA ASP A 22 -24.76 15.72 -15.07
C ASP A 22 -24.89 15.67 -13.53
N ASP A 23 -25.57 14.65 -13.01
CA ASP A 23 -25.48 14.31 -11.59
C ASP A 23 -24.23 13.47 -11.38
N LYS A 24 -23.09 14.17 -11.27
CA LYS A 24 -21.89 13.63 -10.63
C LYS A 24 -22.31 13.15 -9.24
N ILE A 25 -22.41 11.83 -9.07
CA ILE A 25 -22.46 11.19 -7.75
C ILE A 25 -21.20 11.63 -7.02
N THR A 26 -21.37 12.66 -6.20
CA THR A 26 -20.32 13.15 -5.33
C THR A 26 -20.43 12.27 -4.09
N LEU A 27 -19.51 11.31 -3.97
CA LEU A 27 -19.35 10.56 -2.73
C LEU A 27 -19.26 11.59 -1.59
N PRO A 28 -19.95 11.40 -0.46
CA PRO A 28 -19.79 12.28 0.67
C PRO A 28 -18.30 12.34 0.99
N ALA A 29 -17.71 13.52 0.82
CA ALA A 29 -16.38 13.77 1.32
C ALA A 29 -16.41 13.37 2.80
N PRO A 30 -15.40 12.64 3.31
CA PRO A 30 -15.30 12.48 4.75
C PRO A 30 -15.33 13.90 5.32
N GLU A 31 -16.31 14.18 6.19
CA GLU A 31 -16.33 15.41 6.95
C GLU A 31 -15.09 15.41 7.86
N ASN A 32 -13.95 15.79 7.31
CA ASN A 32 -12.81 16.24 8.09
C ASN A 32 -13.14 17.64 8.59
N LYS A 33 -14.07 17.70 9.55
CA LYS A 33 -14.17 18.81 10.48
C LYS A 33 -13.66 18.36 11.85
N ALA A 34 -12.38 18.02 11.86
CA ALA A 34 -11.53 18.35 13.00
C ALA A 34 -10.49 19.34 12.50
N ALA A 35 -10.96 20.53 12.06
CA ALA A 35 -10.11 21.70 12.15
C ALA A 35 -9.83 21.87 13.64
N VAL A 36 -8.60 21.59 14.05
CA VAL A 36 -8.14 22.00 15.38
C VAL A 36 -8.29 23.52 15.39
N GLU A 37 -9.26 24.01 16.16
CA GLU A 37 -9.48 25.44 16.36
C GLU A 37 -8.16 26.11 16.75
N GLY A 38 -7.67 26.94 15.85
CA GLY A 38 -6.54 27.82 16.04
C GLY A 38 -6.66 28.95 15.02
N ASP A 39 -6.49 30.19 15.45
CA ASP A 39 -6.56 31.38 14.59
C ASP A 39 -5.38 31.46 13.59
N ILE A 40 -4.44 30.51 13.65
CA ILE A 40 -3.28 30.36 12.78
C ILE A 40 -3.40 29.08 11.93
N GLN A 41 -3.31 29.24 10.62
CA GLN A 41 -3.02 28.14 9.71
C GLN A 41 -1.51 27.86 9.71
N LEU A 42 -1.10 26.70 10.25
CA LEU A 42 0.29 26.27 10.29
C LEU A 42 0.54 25.14 9.28
N TYR A 43 1.49 25.33 8.37
CA TYR A 43 1.79 24.36 7.32
C TYR A 43 3.28 24.30 6.99
N ASN A 44 3.71 23.14 6.50
CA ASN A 44 5.04 22.98 5.95
C ASN A 44 5.15 23.71 4.61
N LYS A 45 6.14 24.58 4.46
CA LYS A 45 6.35 25.40 3.26
C LYS A 45 6.55 24.55 2.01
N ALA A 46 7.11 23.34 2.13
CA ALA A 46 7.28 22.41 1.03
C ALA A 46 5.97 21.71 0.62
N ASN A 47 4.97 21.66 1.51
CA ASN A 47 3.66 21.08 1.24
C ASN A 47 2.54 21.88 1.91
N PRO A 48 2.16 23.05 1.38
CA PRO A 48 1.23 23.97 2.05
C PRO A 48 -0.20 23.44 2.23
N SER A 49 -0.62 22.46 1.42
CA SER A 49 -1.94 21.82 1.52
C SER A 49 -1.96 20.63 2.51
N GLY A 50 -0.80 20.18 2.98
CA GLY A 50 -0.69 19.08 3.92
C GLY A 50 -1.16 19.45 5.32
N SER A 51 -2.03 18.63 5.92
CA SER A 51 -2.42 18.76 7.32
C SER A 51 -1.40 18.19 8.30
N GLU A 52 -0.46 17.38 7.79
CA GLU A 52 0.58 16.69 8.55
C GLU A 52 1.89 16.67 7.73
N THR A 53 3.03 16.53 8.39
CA THR A 53 4.35 16.40 7.77
C THR A 53 5.00 15.07 8.15
N GLU A 54 5.38 14.28 7.15
CA GLU A 54 6.05 12.99 7.32
C GLU A 54 7.58 13.15 7.13
N ILE A 55 8.39 12.63 8.07
CA ILE A 55 9.85 12.77 8.05
C ILE A 55 10.53 11.40 8.26
N TYR A 56 11.58 11.14 7.46
CA TYR A 56 12.31 9.87 7.42
C TYR A 56 13.84 10.06 7.53
N GLN A 57 14.30 11.25 7.93
CA GLN A 57 15.73 11.60 7.96
C GLN A 57 16.01 12.86 8.81
N ASN A 58 17.30 13.11 9.08
CA ASN A 58 17.76 14.41 9.54
C ASN A 58 17.47 15.49 8.49
N GLY A 59 17.20 16.72 8.92
CA GLY A 59 16.98 17.82 7.99
C GLY A 59 16.36 19.04 8.63
N VAL A 60 16.28 20.13 7.84
CA VAL A 60 15.63 21.38 8.21
C VAL A 60 14.33 21.50 7.44
N PHE A 61 13.23 21.70 8.18
CA PHE A 61 11.88 21.79 7.66
C PHE A 61 11.30 23.16 8.01
N ASN A 62 10.89 23.92 7.00
CA ASN A 62 10.38 25.27 7.18
C ASN A 62 8.85 25.25 7.26
N PHE A 63 8.31 25.96 8.25
CA PHE A 63 6.88 26.10 8.49
C PHE A 63 6.48 27.56 8.40
N VAL A 64 5.26 27.80 7.92
CA VAL A 64 4.66 29.12 7.86
C VAL A 64 3.44 29.12 8.78
N ALA A 65 3.45 30.03 9.75
CA ALA A 65 2.28 30.38 10.55
C ALA A 65 1.58 31.56 9.88
N LYS A 66 0.33 31.38 9.45
CA LYS A 66 -0.45 32.42 8.76
C LYS A 66 -1.72 32.73 9.54
N THR A 67 -1.99 34.01 9.78
CA THR A 67 -3.21 34.49 10.42
C THR A 67 -4.16 35.15 9.40
N SER A 68 -5.46 35.10 9.66
CA SER A 68 -6.47 35.80 8.86
C SER A 68 -6.46 37.32 9.08
N GLU A 69 -5.99 37.77 10.24
CA GLU A 69 -5.92 39.19 10.62
C GLU A 69 -4.51 39.55 11.07
N LYS A 70 -4.19 40.84 10.99
CA LYS A 70 -2.93 41.40 11.45
C LYS A 70 -2.77 41.23 12.95
N VAL A 71 -1.58 40.82 13.39
CA VAL A 71 -1.25 40.83 14.83
C VAL A 71 -1.03 42.25 15.35
N THR A 72 -1.45 42.51 16.58
CA THR A 72 -1.42 43.86 17.18
C THR A 72 -0.05 44.26 17.69
N GLU A 73 0.78 43.29 18.07
CA GLU A 73 2.12 43.51 18.63
C GLU A 73 3.15 42.66 17.89
N GLY A 74 4.38 43.16 17.82
CA GLY A 74 5.51 42.39 17.31
C GLY A 74 5.98 41.35 18.33
N GLY A 75 6.70 40.33 17.85
CA GLY A 75 7.16 39.24 18.70
C GLY A 75 8.04 38.27 17.94
N THR A 76 8.18 37.06 18.48
CA THR A 76 8.87 35.94 17.84
C THR A 76 7.99 34.72 17.93
N LEU A 77 7.89 33.95 16.84
CA LEU A 77 7.09 32.73 16.84
C LEU A 77 7.65 31.79 17.90
N ALA A 78 6.81 31.32 18.82
CA ALA A 78 7.25 30.50 19.94
C ALA A 78 6.59 29.11 19.89
N LEU A 79 7.38 28.08 20.19
CA LEU A 79 6.88 26.73 20.40
C LEU A 79 6.25 26.61 21.79
N ASN A 80 5.04 26.05 21.86
CA ASN A 80 4.39 25.68 23.10
C ASN A 80 4.56 24.17 23.33
N GLU A 81 5.46 23.80 24.25
CA GLU A 81 5.78 22.40 24.57
C GLU A 81 4.94 21.81 25.72
N LEU A 82 3.94 22.54 26.21
CA LEU A 82 3.07 22.04 27.29
C LEU A 82 2.17 20.91 26.79
N GLU A 83 2.02 19.86 27.60
CA GLU A 83 1.08 18.76 27.38
C GLU A 83 1.28 17.97 26.07
N LEU A 84 2.44 18.06 25.40
CA LEU A 84 2.67 17.37 24.12
C LEU A 84 2.42 15.85 24.22
N SER A 85 2.87 15.21 25.29
CA SER A 85 2.63 13.78 25.54
C SER A 85 1.14 13.43 25.60
N LYS A 86 0.30 14.32 26.15
CA LYS A 86 -1.15 14.14 26.20
C LYS A 86 -1.78 14.30 24.82
N VAL A 87 -1.27 15.22 23.99
CA VAL A 87 -1.71 15.36 22.60
C VAL A 87 -1.41 14.09 21.81
N VAL A 88 -0.22 13.51 21.97
CA VAL A 88 0.13 12.21 21.35
C VAL A 88 -0.82 11.10 21.81
N ALA A 89 -1.09 10.98 23.11
CA ALA A 89 -2.00 9.98 23.66
C ALA A 89 -3.44 10.14 23.12
N ASN A 90 -3.92 11.38 23.01
CA ASN A 90 -5.23 11.68 22.44
C ASN A 90 -5.28 11.38 20.94
N TYR A 91 -4.23 11.71 20.19
CA TYR A 91 -4.14 11.39 18.75
C TYR A 91 -4.20 9.88 18.51
N ASN A 92 -3.41 9.11 19.27
CA ASN A 92 -3.43 7.65 19.24
C ASN A 92 -4.85 7.11 19.49
N THR A 93 -5.52 7.59 20.56
CA THR A 93 -6.89 7.20 20.89
C THR A 93 -7.87 7.55 19.77
N PHE A 94 -7.83 8.78 19.26
CA PHE A 94 -8.73 9.28 18.22
C PHE A 94 -8.57 8.52 16.91
N LYS A 95 -7.33 8.23 16.49
CA LYS A 95 -7.03 7.51 15.25
C LYS A 95 -7.13 5.99 15.41
N GLY A 96 -7.42 5.48 16.61
CA GLY A 96 -7.44 4.04 16.88
C GLY A 96 -6.07 3.37 16.69
N THR A 97 -4.98 4.11 16.86
CA THR A 97 -3.60 3.63 16.75
C THR A 97 -2.93 3.66 18.12
N LYS A 98 -1.92 2.81 18.35
CA LYS A 98 -1.07 2.88 19.54
C LYS A 98 0.40 3.07 19.17
N ASP A 99 0.63 3.58 17.96
CA ASP A 99 1.92 3.42 17.29
C ASP A 99 2.87 4.58 17.53
N TYR A 100 2.35 5.77 17.83
CA TYR A 100 3.17 6.97 17.97
C TYR A 100 3.59 7.21 19.41
N THR A 101 4.87 7.55 19.58
CA THR A 101 5.44 8.09 20.82
C THR A 101 5.85 9.54 20.61
N LEU A 102 5.96 10.33 21.68
CA LEU A 102 6.45 11.72 21.54
C LEU A 102 7.90 11.69 21.03
N LEU A 103 8.21 12.51 20.02
CA LEU A 103 9.58 12.67 19.53
C LEU A 103 10.47 13.19 20.67
N PRO A 104 11.60 12.53 21.00
CA PRO A 104 12.45 12.98 22.10
C PRO A 104 13.00 14.39 21.85
N GLN A 105 13.06 15.20 22.90
CA GLN A 105 13.52 16.60 22.83
C GLN A 105 14.96 16.72 22.26
N ALA A 106 15.80 15.71 22.50
CA ALA A 106 17.16 15.66 21.95
C ALA A 106 17.22 15.51 20.42
N ASN A 107 16.10 15.24 19.76
CA ASN A 107 16.01 14.95 18.32
C ASN A 107 15.44 16.08 17.48
N TYR A 108 15.05 17.20 18.10
CA TYR A 108 14.65 18.38 17.33
C TYR A 108 15.16 19.69 17.93
N THR A 109 15.15 20.74 17.11
CA THR A 109 15.19 22.13 17.56
C THR A 109 14.10 22.92 16.85
N PHE A 110 13.62 23.97 17.51
CA PHE A 110 12.68 24.92 16.95
C PHE A 110 13.31 26.31 16.94
N GLU A 111 13.24 26.99 15.79
CA GLU A 111 13.68 28.38 15.62
C GLU A 111 12.54 29.17 14.97
N GLY A 112 11.87 30.03 15.75
CA GLY A 112 10.86 30.94 15.21
C GLY A 112 11.47 32.26 14.74
N ASN A 113 11.01 32.78 13.61
CA ASN A 113 11.40 34.11 13.16
C ASN A 113 10.63 35.19 13.93
N SER A 114 11.26 36.36 14.05
CA SER A 114 10.59 37.55 14.56
C SER A 114 9.59 38.11 13.55
N TYR A 115 8.51 38.71 14.05
CA TYR A 115 7.48 39.37 13.28
C TYR A 115 7.14 40.73 13.89
N ALA A 116 6.79 41.70 13.04
CA ALA A 116 6.40 43.04 13.48
C ALA A 116 4.90 43.13 13.79
N ALA A 117 4.51 44.17 14.52
CA ALA A 117 3.10 44.57 14.60
C ALA A 117 2.56 44.80 13.16
N GLY A 118 1.35 44.31 12.89
CA GLY A 118 0.76 44.37 11.56
C GLY A 118 1.06 43.16 10.65
N ALA A 119 1.93 42.24 11.06
CA ALA A 119 2.23 41.04 10.29
C ALA A 119 1.02 40.07 10.21
N THR A 120 0.91 39.35 9.10
CA THR A 120 -0.08 38.28 8.88
C THR A 120 0.55 36.90 8.76
N GLU A 121 1.88 36.84 8.77
CA GLU A 121 2.63 35.60 8.68
C GLU A 121 3.98 35.71 9.38
N ALA A 122 4.48 34.57 9.83
CA ALA A 122 5.83 34.38 10.34
C ALA A 122 6.28 32.96 10.00
N GLU A 123 7.59 32.77 9.81
CA GLU A 123 8.15 31.44 9.57
C GLU A 123 8.80 30.86 10.82
N ALA A 124 8.89 29.53 10.88
CA ALA A 124 9.72 28.82 11.82
C ALA A 124 10.46 27.66 11.14
N LYS A 125 11.60 27.28 11.70
CA LYS A 125 12.38 26.13 11.28
C LYS A 125 12.31 25.05 12.34
N ILE A 126 12.05 23.82 11.90
CA ILE A 126 12.24 22.62 12.70
C ILE A 126 13.46 21.89 12.13
N THR A 127 14.48 21.69 12.97
CA THR A 127 15.61 20.84 12.59
C THR A 127 15.47 19.49 13.25
N ILE A 128 15.33 18.42 12.47
CA ILE A 128 15.41 17.04 12.96
C ILE A 128 16.87 16.61 12.97
N LYS A 129 17.34 16.12 14.12
CA LYS A 129 18.72 15.72 14.38
C LYS A 129 18.78 14.35 15.07
N ASN A 130 19.95 13.71 14.99
CA ASN A 130 20.21 12.40 15.58
C ASN A 130 19.20 11.31 15.15
N TYR A 131 18.60 11.45 13.96
CA TYR A 131 17.58 10.52 13.45
C TYR A 131 18.08 9.07 13.41
N ASN A 132 19.30 8.83 12.93
CA ASN A 132 19.86 7.48 12.84
C ASN A 132 20.05 6.80 14.21
N ALA A 133 20.18 7.60 15.29
CA ALA A 133 20.33 7.11 16.65
C ALA A 133 18.99 6.92 17.38
N LEU A 134 17.86 7.31 16.77
CA LEU A 134 16.54 6.95 17.29
C LEU A 134 16.40 5.43 17.28
N ALA A 135 15.77 4.92 18.33
CA ALA A 135 15.24 3.57 18.29
C ALA A 135 14.20 3.48 17.16
N GLN A 136 14.04 2.28 16.61
CA GLN A 136 13.02 2.05 15.59
C GLN A 136 11.63 2.30 16.18
N GLY A 137 10.81 3.05 15.48
CA GLY A 137 9.57 3.56 16.05
C GLY A 137 8.91 4.62 15.18
N ASP A 138 7.63 4.85 15.47
CA ASP A 138 6.91 6.00 14.93
C ASP A 138 6.86 7.05 16.04
N TYR A 139 7.32 8.25 15.73
CA TYR A 139 7.37 9.37 16.64
C TYR A 139 6.47 10.48 16.12
N MET A 140 5.92 11.27 17.03
CA MET A 140 5.08 12.41 16.73
C MET A 140 5.58 13.62 17.49
N LEU A 141 5.71 14.74 16.80
CA LEU A 141 5.93 16.07 17.37
C LEU A 141 4.70 16.92 17.06
N PRO A 142 3.80 17.12 18.05
CA PRO A 142 2.73 18.09 17.93
C PRO A 142 3.33 19.50 17.91
N LEU A 143 3.36 20.14 16.74
CA LEU A 143 3.89 21.48 16.59
C LEU A 143 2.80 22.50 16.92
N LYS A 144 2.81 22.97 18.18
CA LYS A 144 1.91 24.04 18.65
C LYS A 144 2.66 25.37 18.70
N VAL A 145 2.26 26.34 17.89
CA VAL A 145 2.93 27.65 17.82
C VAL A 145 2.03 28.78 18.28
N LYS A 146 2.66 29.85 18.77
CA LYS A 146 2.00 31.12 19.14
C LYS A 146 2.49 32.27 18.28
N MET A 147 1.55 33.09 17.79
CA MET A 147 1.81 34.37 17.11
C MET A 147 0.87 35.43 17.70
N GLY A 148 1.40 36.31 18.54
CA GLY A 148 0.59 37.19 19.38
C GLY A 148 -0.23 36.38 20.39
N THR A 149 -1.54 36.65 20.46
CA THR A 149 -2.48 35.87 21.29
C THR A 149 -3.05 34.63 20.59
N LYS A 150 -2.73 34.45 19.30
CA LYS A 150 -3.26 33.40 18.44
C LYS A 150 -2.41 32.12 18.54
N GLU A 151 -3.06 30.96 18.48
CA GLU A 151 -2.41 29.65 18.48
C GLU A 151 -2.68 28.89 17.17
N GLY A 152 -1.73 28.07 16.74
CA GLY A 152 -1.83 27.17 15.58
C GLY A 152 -1.22 25.82 15.86
N PHE A 153 -1.67 24.81 15.12
CA PHE A 153 -1.26 23.43 15.31
C PHE A 153 -0.94 22.72 14.00
N HIS A 154 0.13 21.94 13.99
CA HIS A 154 0.49 21.04 12.89
C HIS A 154 1.09 19.76 13.48
N ILE A 155 0.90 18.62 12.82
CA ILE A 155 1.49 17.35 13.27
C ILE A 155 2.71 17.03 12.41
N ILE A 156 3.85 16.82 13.06
CA ILE A 156 5.03 16.23 12.44
C ILE A 156 5.12 14.79 12.91
N LYS A 157 5.26 13.85 12.00
CA LYS A 157 5.55 12.44 12.29
C LYS A 157 6.95 12.13 11.79
N VAL A 158 7.71 11.42 12.61
CA VAL A 158 9.05 10.95 12.29
C VAL A 158 9.04 9.44 12.36
N HIS A 159 9.33 8.79 11.24
CA HIS A 159 9.31 7.34 11.12
C HIS A 159 10.74 6.81 11.12
N ARG A 160 11.13 6.05 12.15
CA ARG A 160 12.40 5.35 12.20
C ARG A 160 12.18 3.87 11.90
N ASP A 161 12.29 3.56 10.61
CA ASP A 161 12.24 2.19 10.09
C ASP A 161 13.64 1.62 9.86
N ALA A 162 13.74 0.43 9.26
CA ALA A 162 15.01 -0.16 8.85
C ALA A 162 15.82 0.78 7.95
N ASP A 163 17.13 0.82 8.16
CA ASP A 163 18.03 1.40 7.18
C ASP A 163 18.02 0.56 5.91
N TYR A 164 17.91 1.22 4.75
CA TYR A 164 17.81 0.53 3.47
C TYR A 164 18.57 1.24 2.36
N VAL A 165 18.94 0.46 1.35
CA VAL A 165 19.37 0.94 0.03
C VAL A 165 18.29 0.55 -0.97
N ALA A 166 17.59 1.54 -1.52
CA ALA A 166 16.44 1.32 -2.41
C ALA A 166 16.81 0.46 -3.63
N LEU A 167 15.90 -0.43 -4.03
CA LEU A 167 16.02 -1.20 -5.26
C LEU A 167 15.77 -0.29 -6.47
N SER A 168 16.58 -0.46 -7.51
CA SER A 168 16.41 0.22 -8.79
C SER A 168 17.13 -0.55 -9.89
N SER A 169 17.02 -0.12 -11.15
CA SER A 169 17.78 -0.69 -12.26
C SER A 169 19.30 -0.62 -12.08
N THR A 170 19.79 0.35 -11.30
CA THR A 170 21.22 0.54 -10.97
C THR A 170 21.59 0.06 -9.57
N SER A 171 20.60 -0.31 -8.76
CA SER A 171 20.74 -0.71 -7.36
C SER A 171 20.10 -2.09 -7.13
N LYS A 172 20.50 -3.07 -7.94
CA LYS A 172 20.00 -4.45 -7.87
C LYS A 172 20.56 -5.21 -6.67
N LYS A 173 19.88 -6.27 -6.23
CA LYS A 173 20.43 -7.26 -5.29
C LYS A 173 21.63 -7.99 -5.93
N PRO A 174 22.55 -8.57 -5.12
CA PRO A 174 23.61 -9.42 -5.64
C PRO A 174 23.09 -10.59 -6.46
N LEU A 175 23.89 -11.08 -7.41
CA LEU A 175 23.64 -12.38 -8.03
C LEU A 175 23.99 -13.50 -7.02
N PRO A 176 23.45 -14.72 -7.21
CA PRO A 176 23.82 -15.86 -6.39
C PRO A 176 25.35 -16.10 -6.44
N PRO A 177 26.01 -16.35 -5.29
CA PRO A 177 27.46 -16.38 -5.18
C PRO A 177 28.10 -17.68 -5.72
N ASP A 178 27.40 -18.80 -5.61
CA ASP A 178 27.90 -20.12 -5.97
C ASP A 178 27.56 -20.49 -7.42
N SER A 179 28.12 -21.62 -7.90
CA SER A 179 27.69 -22.21 -9.16
C SER A 179 26.29 -22.81 -9.02
N TYR A 180 25.40 -22.50 -9.95
CA TYR A 180 24.03 -23.03 -10.06
C TYR A 180 23.74 -23.42 -11.51
N ASN A 181 22.73 -24.27 -11.73
CA ASN A 181 22.34 -24.74 -13.05
C ASN A 181 21.56 -23.69 -13.88
N CYS A 182 22.10 -22.48 -14.00
CA CYS A 182 21.56 -21.43 -14.85
C CYS A 182 22.63 -20.46 -15.37
N PRO A 183 23.47 -20.88 -16.33
CA PRO A 183 24.66 -20.10 -16.74
C PRO A 183 24.32 -18.75 -17.38
N ASN A 184 23.08 -18.55 -17.84
CA ASN A 184 22.64 -17.34 -18.53
C ASN A 184 21.94 -16.32 -17.62
N ARG A 185 21.88 -16.54 -16.30
CA ARG A 185 21.24 -15.57 -15.39
C ARG A 185 22.05 -14.28 -15.34
N THR A 186 21.41 -13.18 -15.76
CA THR A 186 21.96 -11.82 -15.66
C THR A 186 21.26 -10.95 -14.63
N GLU A 187 20.16 -11.43 -14.06
CA GLU A 187 19.33 -10.70 -13.10
C GLU A 187 19.23 -11.46 -11.76
N PRO A 188 19.27 -10.76 -10.61
CA PRO A 188 19.08 -11.39 -9.33
C PRO A 188 17.69 -12.01 -9.20
N MET A 189 17.57 -13.02 -8.36
CA MET A 189 16.30 -13.63 -8.02
C MET A 189 15.36 -12.58 -7.42
N LYS A 190 14.09 -12.59 -7.83
CA LYS A 190 13.06 -11.76 -7.17
C LYS A 190 12.41 -12.52 -6.02
N MET A 191 11.98 -11.81 -4.98
CA MET A 191 11.12 -12.38 -3.95
C MET A 191 9.79 -11.63 -3.90
N VAL A 192 8.72 -12.40 -3.82
CA VAL A 192 7.33 -11.92 -3.76
C VAL A 192 6.75 -12.27 -2.39
N ALA A 193 6.12 -11.31 -1.72
CA ALA A 193 5.41 -11.53 -0.47
C ALA A 193 3.91 -11.26 -0.64
N TYR A 194 3.06 -12.28 -0.47
CA TYR A 194 1.64 -12.05 -0.19
C TYR A 194 1.44 -11.78 1.28
N VAL A 195 0.51 -10.88 1.58
CA VAL A 195 0.13 -10.54 2.94
C VAL A 195 -1.39 -10.60 3.05
N GLU A 196 -1.91 -11.52 3.87
CA GLU A 196 -3.32 -11.52 4.28
C GLU A 196 -3.56 -10.25 5.09
N THR A 197 -4.13 -9.23 4.45
CA THR A 197 -4.33 -7.90 5.07
C THR A 197 -5.38 -7.92 6.16
N ASN A 198 -6.18 -8.98 6.23
CA ASN A 198 -7.06 -9.26 7.36
C ASN A 198 -6.28 -9.63 8.63
N ASP A 199 -5.01 -10.00 8.51
CA ASP A 199 -4.18 -10.49 9.59
C ASP A 199 -3.02 -9.53 9.90
N TRP A 200 -2.25 -9.15 8.89
CA TRP A 200 -0.95 -8.51 9.04
C TRP A 200 -0.79 -7.23 8.21
N ASP A 201 0.14 -6.38 8.62
CA ASP A 201 0.45 -5.12 7.94
C ASP A 201 1.54 -5.31 6.86
N ILE A 202 1.24 -4.89 5.63
CA ILE A 202 2.14 -5.00 4.46
C ILE A 202 3.49 -4.33 4.66
N ARG A 203 3.56 -3.28 5.50
CA ARG A 203 4.80 -2.52 5.72
C ARG A 203 5.89 -3.34 6.36
N ASN A 204 5.52 -4.39 7.11
CA ASN A 204 6.50 -5.30 7.71
C ASN A 204 7.41 -5.94 6.67
N MET A 205 6.92 -6.19 5.45
CA MET A 205 7.72 -6.81 4.40
C MET A 205 8.87 -5.90 3.97
N GLY A 206 8.69 -4.58 4.02
CA GLY A 206 9.75 -3.63 3.72
C GLY A 206 10.92 -3.69 4.71
N GLN A 207 10.67 -4.10 5.96
CA GLN A 207 11.65 -4.08 7.04
C GLN A 207 12.64 -5.25 7.01
N PHE A 208 12.41 -6.22 6.12
CA PHE A 208 13.37 -7.28 5.83
C PHE A 208 14.39 -6.79 4.79
N VAL A 209 15.63 -6.66 5.23
CA VAL A 209 16.74 -6.22 4.38
C VAL A 209 17.88 -7.22 4.43
N LEU A 210 18.68 -7.27 3.36
CA LEU A 210 19.96 -7.97 3.37
C LEU A 210 20.91 -7.30 4.36
N GLU A 211 21.62 -8.10 5.14
CA GLU A 211 22.36 -7.63 6.31
C GLU A 211 23.46 -6.63 5.96
N ASN A 212 24.20 -6.83 4.87
CA ASN A 212 25.34 -5.99 4.51
C ASN A 212 24.94 -4.92 3.50
N SER A 213 24.29 -5.30 2.40
CA SER A 213 23.91 -4.35 1.34
C SER A 213 22.71 -3.48 1.68
N LYS A 214 21.97 -3.82 2.75
CA LYS A 214 20.75 -3.13 3.21
C LYS A 214 19.64 -3.06 2.15
N LYS A 215 19.71 -3.91 1.13
CA LYS A 215 18.68 -3.97 0.09
C LYS A 215 17.45 -4.72 0.63
N PRO A 216 16.23 -4.24 0.38
CA PRO A 216 15.03 -5.01 0.67
C PRO A 216 15.10 -6.40 0.04
N ILE A 217 14.69 -7.43 0.77
CA ILE A 217 14.73 -8.79 0.22
C ILE A 217 13.58 -9.03 -0.77
N PHE A 218 12.41 -8.46 -0.49
CA PHE A 218 11.22 -8.53 -1.34
C PHE A 218 11.26 -7.44 -2.41
N ASP A 219 11.01 -7.84 -3.65
CA ASP A 219 10.87 -6.94 -4.79
C ASP A 219 9.40 -6.58 -5.03
N ILE A 220 8.49 -7.49 -4.66
CA ILE A 220 7.04 -7.34 -4.82
C ILE A 220 6.34 -7.69 -3.51
N VAL A 221 5.44 -6.83 -3.06
CA VAL A 221 4.53 -7.08 -1.94
C VAL A 221 3.09 -6.98 -2.44
N ILE A 222 2.28 -7.99 -2.14
CA ILE A 222 0.92 -8.14 -2.64
C ILE A 222 -0.05 -8.10 -1.46
N ALA A 223 -0.93 -7.10 -1.46
CA ALA A 223 -2.00 -6.99 -0.48
C ALA A 223 -3.15 -7.93 -0.85
N PHE A 224 -3.36 -8.95 -0.04
CA PHE A 224 -4.37 -9.99 -0.25
C PHE A 224 -5.58 -9.77 0.68
N ALA A 225 -6.80 -9.59 0.17
CA ALA A 225 -7.14 -9.26 -1.23
C ALA A 225 -8.39 -8.37 -1.33
N PRO A 226 -8.37 -7.33 -2.18
CA PRO A 226 -9.59 -6.77 -2.78
C PRO A 226 -10.38 -7.82 -3.56
N ASN A 227 -11.68 -7.61 -3.68
CA ASN A 227 -12.60 -8.58 -4.26
C ASN A 227 -13.24 -8.12 -5.57
N MET A 228 -13.40 -9.04 -6.53
CA MET A 228 -14.28 -8.85 -7.67
C MET A 228 -15.72 -9.17 -7.27
N ASN A 229 -16.51 -8.12 -7.05
CA ASN A 229 -17.95 -8.22 -6.76
C ASN A 229 -18.77 -7.82 -8.00
N TYR A 230 -20.09 -8.01 -7.94
CA TYR A 230 -21.05 -7.57 -8.95
C TYR A 230 -22.07 -6.57 -8.38
N ASP A 231 -22.14 -5.38 -8.96
CA ASP A 231 -23.21 -4.43 -8.68
C ASP A 231 -24.40 -4.70 -9.62
N VAL A 232 -25.42 -5.37 -9.08
CA VAL A 232 -26.64 -5.72 -9.84
C VAL A 232 -27.38 -4.49 -10.35
N LYS A 233 -27.35 -3.37 -9.62
CA LYS A 233 -28.06 -2.14 -10.04
C LYS A 233 -27.36 -1.46 -11.21
N GLN A 234 -26.03 -1.46 -11.19
CA GLN A 234 -25.21 -0.89 -12.26
C GLN A 234 -24.94 -1.88 -13.40
N GLY A 235 -25.22 -3.17 -13.20
CA GLY A 235 -25.01 -4.21 -14.19
C GLY A 235 -23.55 -4.46 -14.53
N LYS A 236 -22.63 -4.25 -13.59
CA LYS A 236 -21.18 -4.38 -13.82
C LYS A 236 -20.42 -4.94 -12.62
N ARG A 237 -19.23 -5.46 -12.88
CA ARG A 237 -18.27 -5.82 -11.83
C ARG A 237 -17.72 -4.57 -11.15
N VAL A 238 -17.42 -4.68 -9.87
CA VAL A 238 -16.83 -3.61 -9.05
C VAL A 238 -15.73 -4.17 -8.16
N LEU A 239 -14.68 -3.38 -7.93
CA LEU A 239 -13.57 -3.74 -7.06
C LEU A 239 -13.92 -3.34 -5.62
N HIS A 240 -14.14 -4.34 -4.78
CA HIS A 240 -14.56 -4.17 -3.40
C HIS A 240 -13.39 -4.32 -2.43
N PHE A 241 -13.32 -3.44 -1.43
CA PHE A 241 -12.32 -3.49 -0.37
C PHE A 241 -13.03 -3.72 0.96
N ASN A 242 -12.72 -4.84 1.61
CA ASN A 242 -13.25 -5.16 2.94
C ASN A 242 -12.81 -4.14 4.01
N ASP A 243 -13.34 -4.24 5.22
CA ASP A 243 -13.07 -3.31 6.31
C ASP A 243 -11.59 -3.26 6.73
N LYS A 244 -10.85 -4.38 6.60
CA LYS A 244 -9.42 -4.47 6.93
C LYS A 244 -8.51 -3.83 5.89
N LEU A 245 -8.98 -3.74 4.64
CA LEU A 245 -8.30 -3.02 3.56
C LEU A 245 -8.60 -1.52 3.55
N GLN A 246 -9.72 -1.09 4.13
CA GLN A 246 -10.09 0.34 4.17
C GLN A 246 -9.01 1.28 4.74
N PRO A 247 -8.24 0.92 5.79
CA PRO A 247 -7.11 1.74 6.24
C PRO A 247 -6.07 2.00 5.15
N ILE A 248 -5.73 0.99 4.35
CA ILE A 248 -4.78 1.12 3.23
C ILE A 248 -5.38 2.04 2.15
N VAL A 249 -6.66 1.88 1.83
CA VAL A 249 -7.35 2.70 0.83
C VAL A 249 -7.47 4.17 1.23
N LYS A 250 -7.65 4.43 2.53
CA LYS A 250 -7.82 5.78 3.08
C LYS A 250 -6.48 6.51 3.27
N ASP A 251 -5.39 5.78 3.48
CA ASP A 251 -4.08 6.36 3.76
C ASP A 251 -2.94 5.61 3.03
N PRO A 252 -2.90 5.66 1.69
CA PRO A 252 -1.83 5.00 0.92
C PRO A 252 -0.44 5.57 1.22
N ASN A 253 -0.34 6.82 1.67
CA ASN A 253 0.92 7.43 2.09
C ASN A 253 1.51 6.73 3.32
N LYS A 254 0.67 6.29 4.25
CA LYS A 254 1.12 5.49 5.39
C LYS A 254 1.51 4.07 4.98
N TYR A 255 0.66 3.37 4.23
CA TYR A 255 0.82 1.90 4.04
C TYR A 255 1.64 1.50 2.80
N ILE A 256 1.52 2.23 1.70
CA ILE A 256 2.11 1.84 0.39
C ILE A 256 3.42 2.59 0.14
N LYS A 257 3.42 3.91 0.36
CA LYS A 257 4.58 4.76 0.05
C LYS A 257 5.89 4.27 0.70
N PRO A 258 5.94 3.84 1.98
CA PRO A 258 7.20 3.38 2.58
C PRO A 258 7.80 2.14 1.94
N LEU A 259 6.99 1.28 1.30
CA LEU A 259 7.47 0.15 0.52
C LEU A 259 8.04 0.65 -0.83
N LYS A 260 7.29 1.54 -1.50
CA LYS A 260 7.70 2.10 -2.80
C LYS A 260 8.97 2.93 -2.73
N ASP A 261 9.18 3.70 -1.67
CA ASP A 261 10.40 4.47 -1.44
C ASP A 261 11.65 3.54 -1.36
N ARG A 262 11.46 2.28 -0.96
CA ARG A 262 12.50 1.24 -0.95
C ARG A 262 12.70 0.57 -2.30
N GLY A 263 11.94 0.97 -3.33
CA GLY A 263 11.95 0.35 -4.66
C GLY A 263 11.10 -0.92 -4.78
N ILE A 264 10.36 -1.29 -3.73
CA ILE A 264 9.46 -2.45 -3.71
C ILE A 264 8.21 -2.12 -4.52
N LYS A 265 7.79 -3.03 -5.39
CA LYS A 265 6.52 -2.93 -6.12
C LYS A 265 5.39 -3.39 -5.23
N VAL A 266 4.31 -2.62 -5.17
CA VAL A 266 3.13 -2.98 -4.39
C VAL A 266 1.99 -3.33 -5.33
N LEU A 267 1.46 -4.55 -5.23
CA LEU A 267 0.31 -5.03 -5.99
C LEU A 267 -0.87 -5.31 -5.06
N MET A 268 -2.04 -5.50 -5.67
CA MET A 268 -3.23 -6.00 -4.98
C MET A 268 -3.79 -7.19 -5.75
N THR A 269 -4.13 -8.27 -5.03
CA THR A 269 -4.84 -9.40 -5.64
C THR A 269 -6.29 -9.04 -5.88
N ILE A 270 -6.81 -9.42 -7.04
CA ILE A 270 -8.24 -9.34 -7.34
C ILE A 270 -8.80 -10.76 -7.20
N LEU A 271 -9.56 -10.98 -6.13
CA LEU A 271 -10.13 -12.28 -5.79
C LEU A 271 -11.64 -12.29 -6.01
N PRO A 272 -12.22 -13.18 -6.83
CA PRO A 272 -13.67 -13.36 -6.87
C PRO A 272 -14.26 -13.66 -5.49
N ASN A 273 -15.54 -13.35 -5.28
CA ASN A 273 -16.10 -13.29 -3.92
C ASN A 273 -17.54 -13.81 -3.83
N HIS A 274 -17.72 -15.05 -4.25
CA HIS A 274 -18.92 -15.87 -4.01
C HIS A 274 -20.22 -15.30 -4.58
N GLN A 275 -20.15 -14.48 -5.63
CA GLN A 275 -21.27 -13.75 -6.23
C GLN A 275 -21.66 -14.25 -7.63
N GLY A 276 -21.07 -15.35 -8.09
CA GLY A 276 -21.32 -15.88 -9.42
C GLY A 276 -20.61 -15.11 -10.55
N VAL A 277 -19.67 -14.23 -10.22
CA VAL A 277 -18.81 -13.56 -11.20
C VAL A 277 -17.34 -13.81 -10.88
N GLY A 278 -16.55 -14.06 -11.91
CA GLY A 278 -15.12 -14.31 -11.85
C GLY A 278 -14.45 -14.12 -13.21
N TYR A 279 -13.24 -14.64 -13.37
CA TYR A 279 -12.45 -14.45 -14.58
C TYR A 279 -12.97 -15.21 -15.80
N PHE A 280 -13.84 -16.22 -15.63
CA PHE A 280 -14.36 -17.00 -16.75
C PHE A 280 -15.73 -16.57 -17.29
N ASN A 281 -16.35 -15.49 -16.78
CA ASN A 281 -17.69 -15.09 -17.23
C ASN A 281 -17.86 -13.58 -17.52
N PHE A 282 -16.80 -12.87 -17.92
CA PHE A 282 -16.97 -11.63 -18.70
C PHE A 282 -17.69 -12.00 -20.00
N GLN A 283 -18.82 -11.36 -20.28
CA GLN A 283 -19.67 -11.78 -21.42
C GLN A 283 -19.18 -11.22 -22.76
N ASN A 284 -18.35 -10.17 -22.72
CA ASN A 284 -17.69 -9.58 -23.88
C ASN A 284 -16.45 -8.78 -23.41
N TYR A 285 -15.62 -8.36 -24.36
CA TYR A 285 -14.41 -7.58 -24.08
C TYR A 285 -14.71 -6.25 -23.37
N GLN A 286 -15.84 -5.59 -23.68
CA GLN A 286 -16.17 -4.30 -23.06
C GLN A 286 -16.40 -4.43 -21.54
N GLU A 287 -17.03 -5.52 -21.08
CA GLU A 287 -17.16 -5.77 -19.62
C GLU A 287 -15.79 -5.88 -18.94
N ALA A 288 -14.80 -6.48 -19.61
CA ALA A 288 -13.43 -6.59 -19.10
C ALA A 288 -12.73 -5.23 -19.09
N VAL A 289 -12.90 -4.42 -20.14
CA VAL A 289 -12.37 -3.04 -20.21
C VAL A 289 -12.97 -2.16 -19.12
N ASP A 290 -14.28 -2.25 -18.86
CA ASP A 290 -14.93 -1.42 -17.84
C ASP A 290 -14.42 -1.77 -16.44
N PHE A 291 -14.24 -3.05 -16.15
CA PHE A 291 -13.64 -3.47 -14.88
C PHE A 291 -12.15 -3.10 -14.78
N ALA A 292 -11.38 -3.21 -15.87
CA ALA A 292 -9.99 -2.76 -15.91
C ALA A 292 -9.84 -1.25 -15.68
N LYS A 293 -10.77 -0.42 -16.18
CA LYS A 293 -10.82 1.03 -15.90
C LYS A 293 -11.10 1.32 -14.43
N GLU A 294 -11.95 0.53 -13.79
CA GLU A 294 -12.17 0.63 -12.35
C GLU A 294 -10.90 0.26 -11.56
N CYS A 295 -10.23 -0.83 -11.95
CA CYS A 295 -8.94 -1.21 -11.38
C CYS A 295 -7.90 -0.07 -11.55
N LYS A 296 -7.82 0.55 -12.73
CA LYS A 296 -6.93 1.70 -12.97
C LYS A 296 -7.22 2.87 -12.04
N THR A 297 -8.50 3.18 -11.82
CA THR A 297 -8.92 4.27 -10.92
C THR A 297 -8.37 4.05 -9.51
N TYR A 298 -8.43 2.82 -9.01
CA TYR A 298 -7.81 2.47 -7.73
C TYR A 298 -6.29 2.42 -7.79
N ALA A 299 -5.70 1.94 -8.89
CA ALA A 299 -4.25 1.92 -9.05
C ALA A 299 -3.65 3.33 -8.97
N ASP A 300 -4.26 4.29 -9.65
CA ASP A 300 -3.85 5.69 -9.64
C ASP A 300 -4.08 6.33 -8.26
N LYS A 301 -5.25 6.09 -7.65
CA LYS A 301 -5.58 6.63 -6.32
C LYS A 301 -4.62 6.14 -5.23
N LEU A 302 -4.29 4.86 -5.25
CA LEU A 302 -3.46 4.22 -4.22
C LEU A 302 -1.97 4.33 -4.54
N GLY A 303 -1.62 4.65 -5.78
CA GLY A 303 -0.23 4.69 -6.24
C GLY A 303 0.41 3.30 -6.31
N ILE A 304 -0.37 2.22 -6.43
CA ILE A 304 0.16 0.85 -6.56
C ILE A 304 0.76 0.60 -7.95
N ASP A 305 1.59 -0.44 -8.04
CA ASP A 305 2.37 -0.79 -9.23
C ASP A 305 1.65 -1.80 -10.12
N GLY A 306 0.50 -2.32 -9.71
CA GLY A 306 -0.30 -3.24 -10.53
C GLY A 306 -1.22 -4.16 -9.74
N PHE A 307 -1.66 -5.23 -10.38
CA PHE A 307 -2.61 -6.19 -9.84
C PHE A 307 -2.15 -7.63 -10.04
N ASP A 308 -2.69 -8.50 -9.21
CA ASP A 308 -2.48 -9.92 -9.23
C ASP A 308 -3.83 -10.64 -9.45
N ILE A 309 -3.83 -11.66 -10.30
CA ILE A 309 -5.00 -12.48 -10.64
C ILE A 309 -4.98 -13.74 -9.79
N ASP A 310 -6.09 -13.99 -9.10
CA ASP A 310 -6.34 -15.22 -8.34
C ASP A 310 -7.76 -15.71 -8.65
N GLU A 311 -7.89 -16.78 -9.44
CA GLU A 311 -9.18 -17.34 -9.88
C GLU A 311 -9.68 -18.40 -8.89
N GLU A 312 -10.10 -17.92 -7.73
CA GLU A 312 -10.77 -18.72 -6.71
C GLU A 312 -12.09 -18.08 -6.27
N TYR A 313 -12.99 -18.87 -5.70
CA TYR A 313 -14.20 -18.38 -5.01
C TYR A 313 -15.27 -17.66 -5.85
N ALA A 314 -15.26 -17.76 -7.18
CA ALA A 314 -16.27 -17.09 -8.01
C ALA A 314 -17.71 -17.60 -7.78
N ASP A 315 -17.88 -18.88 -7.45
CA ASP A 315 -19.18 -19.56 -7.30
C ASP A 315 -20.12 -19.33 -8.50
N TYR A 316 -19.62 -19.54 -9.73
CA TYR A 316 -20.33 -19.26 -10.99
C TYR A 316 -21.80 -19.71 -11.04
N TYR A 317 -22.14 -20.81 -10.36
CA TYR A 317 -23.50 -21.34 -10.27
C TYR A 317 -24.51 -20.41 -9.59
N LYS A 318 -24.06 -19.40 -8.81
CA LYS A 318 -24.92 -18.45 -8.11
C LYS A 318 -25.49 -17.35 -8.99
N PHE A 319 -24.95 -17.16 -10.20
CA PHE A 319 -25.43 -16.12 -11.12
C PHE A 319 -25.59 -16.65 -12.55
N PRO A 320 -26.59 -17.52 -12.77
CA PRO A 320 -26.77 -18.23 -14.05
C PRO A 320 -27.01 -17.29 -15.24
N GLU A 321 -27.44 -16.05 -15.01
CA GLU A 321 -27.59 -15.01 -16.03
C GLU A 321 -26.26 -14.55 -16.64
N LYS A 322 -25.12 -14.86 -15.99
CA LYS A 322 -23.77 -14.68 -16.51
C LYS A 322 -23.04 -16.02 -16.61
N PRO A 323 -23.35 -16.82 -17.65
CA PRO A 323 -22.75 -18.14 -17.81
C PRO A 323 -21.24 -18.04 -18.07
N THR A 324 -20.50 -19.07 -17.66
CA THR A 324 -19.09 -19.23 -17.99
C THR A 324 -18.89 -19.31 -19.50
N VAL A 325 -17.91 -18.58 -20.01
CA VAL A 325 -17.52 -18.57 -21.42
C VAL A 325 -16.08 -19.05 -21.66
N GLY A 326 -15.40 -19.54 -20.60
CA GLY A 326 -14.09 -20.19 -20.66
C GLY A 326 -12.90 -19.22 -20.72
N ASN A 327 -11.74 -19.73 -21.16
CA ASN A 327 -10.46 -19.03 -21.11
C ASN A 327 -10.43 -17.70 -21.89
N LYS A 328 -11.28 -17.52 -22.92
CA LYS A 328 -11.37 -16.23 -23.63
C LYS A 328 -11.72 -15.07 -22.69
N SER A 329 -12.51 -15.31 -21.65
CA SER A 329 -12.93 -14.27 -20.71
C SER A 329 -11.78 -13.75 -19.84
N ILE A 330 -10.90 -14.64 -19.36
CA ILE A 330 -9.74 -14.23 -18.58
C ILE A 330 -8.69 -13.55 -19.47
N LEU A 331 -8.55 -14.01 -20.72
CA LEU A 331 -7.68 -13.36 -21.72
C LEU A 331 -8.19 -11.96 -22.09
N TRP A 332 -9.51 -11.75 -22.20
CA TRP A 332 -10.09 -10.41 -22.33
C TRP A 332 -9.72 -9.51 -21.16
N PHE A 333 -9.78 -10.02 -19.94
CA PHE A 333 -9.36 -9.25 -18.76
C PHE A 333 -7.87 -8.91 -18.80
N MET A 334 -7.00 -9.89 -19.04
CA MET A 334 -5.55 -9.66 -19.13
C MET A 334 -5.18 -8.63 -20.20
N ARG A 335 -5.80 -8.74 -21.37
CA ARG A 335 -5.65 -7.78 -22.46
C ARG A 335 -6.14 -6.40 -22.07
N ALA A 336 -7.35 -6.29 -21.51
CA ALA A 336 -7.94 -5.03 -21.08
C ALA A 336 -7.06 -4.31 -20.06
N MET A 337 -6.50 -5.04 -19.09
CA MET A 337 -5.57 -4.50 -18.09
C MET A 337 -4.33 -3.89 -18.77
N LYS A 338 -3.75 -4.59 -19.75
CA LYS A 338 -2.58 -4.10 -20.50
C LYS A 338 -2.88 -2.95 -21.47
N GLU A 339 -4.07 -2.88 -22.04
CA GLU A 339 -4.47 -1.73 -22.86
C GLU A 339 -4.79 -0.49 -22.01
N VAL A 340 -5.45 -0.68 -20.86
CA VAL A 340 -5.89 0.43 -19.99
C VAL A 340 -4.76 0.99 -19.13
N MET A 341 -3.82 0.16 -18.69
CA MET A 341 -2.70 0.55 -17.84
C MET A 341 -1.42 -0.25 -18.18
N PRO A 342 -0.82 0.01 -19.36
CA PRO A 342 0.32 -0.75 -19.87
C PRO A 342 1.59 -0.66 -19.01
N ASP A 343 1.71 0.39 -18.19
CA ASP A 343 2.84 0.62 -17.28
C ASP A 343 2.75 -0.19 -15.98
N LYS A 344 1.61 -0.83 -15.72
CA LYS A 344 1.35 -1.58 -14.49
C LYS A 344 1.65 -3.05 -14.65
N LEU A 345 2.12 -3.65 -13.56
CA LEU A 345 2.33 -5.09 -13.47
C LEU A 345 0.98 -5.81 -13.47
N LEU A 346 0.93 -6.93 -14.18
CA LEU A 346 -0.14 -7.91 -14.09
C LEU A 346 0.49 -9.28 -13.81
N THR A 347 0.15 -9.84 -12.65
CA THR A 347 0.66 -11.15 -12.22
C THR A 347 -0.47 -12.16 -12.08
N LEU A 348 -0.09 -13.43 -12.00
CA LEU A 348 -1.02 -14.55 -11.90
C LEU A 348 -0.54 -15.54 -10.83
N TYR A 349 -1.41 -15.81 -9.86
CA TYR A 349 -1.32 -17.02 -9.07
C TYR A 349 -1.72 -18.21 -9.95
N ASP A 350 -0.78 -19.11 -10.26
CA ASP A 350 -0.94 -20.20 -11.23
C ASP A 350 -1.72 -21.38 -10.62
N TYR A 351 -2.94 -21.09 -10.17
CA TYR A 351 -3.84 -21.98 -9.45
C TYR A 351 -5.30 -21.62 -9.72
N GLY A 352 -6.21 -22.60 -9.58
CA GLY A 352 -7.67 -22.40 -9.70
C GLY A 352 -8.19 -22.18 -11.14
N HIS A 353 -7.32 -21.85 -12.09
CA HIS A 353 -7.69 -21.60 -13.49
C HIS A 353 -7.45 -22.79 -14.44
N SER A 354 -8.01 -22.71 -15.65
CA SER A 354 -7.84 -23.68 -16.75
C SER A 354 -6.99 -23.16 -17.92
N LEU A 355 -6.21 -22.09 -17.74
CA LEU A 355 -5.29 -21.60 -18.76
C LEU A 355 -4.19 -22.63 -19.09
N SER A 356 -3.90 -22.76 -20.38
CA SER A 356 -2.78 -23.47 -20.96
C SER A 356 -1.96 -22.55 -21.85
N SER A 357 -0.75 -22.97 -22.23
CA SER A 357 0.12 -22.21 -23.15
C SER A 357 -0.44 -22.05 -24.57
N ASP A 358 -1.43 -22.88 -24.94
CA ASP A 358 -2.04 -22.91 -26.27
C ASP A 358 -3.29 -22.03 -26.35
N ASP A 359 -3.81 -21.55 -25.21
CA ASP A 359 -4.94 -20.63 -25.17
C ASP A 359 -4.53 -19.26 -25.73
N VAL A 360 -5.28 -18.80 -26.72
CA VAL A 360 -5.08 -17.49 -27.37
C VAL A 360 -6.39 -16.71 -27.45
N ASP A 361 -6.25 -15.38 -27.41
CA ASP A 361 -7.34 -14.45 -27.69
C ASP A 361 -7.62 -14.36 -29.20
N GLU A 362 -8.59 -13.54 -29.59
CA GLU A 362 -8.97 -13.35 -30.99
C GLU A 362 -7.85 -12.74 -31.86
N TRP A 363 -6.75 -12.28 -31.25
CA TRP A 363 -5.59 -11.70 -31.92
C TRP A 363 -4.39 -12.66 -31.93
N GLY A 364 -4.57 -13.90 -31.47
CA GLY A 364 -3.50 -14.90 -31.40
C GLY A 364 -2.51 -14.66 -30.26
N LYS A 365 -2.85 -13.82 -29.27
CA LYS A 365 -2.02 -13.56 -28.09
C LYS A 365 -2.46 -14.45 -26.93
N SER A 366 -1.48 -14.95 -26.20
CA SER A 366 -1.65 -15.85 -25.06
C SER A 366 -1.41 -15.12 -23.74
N ALA A 367 -1.66 -15.79 -22.61
CA ALA A 367 -1.45 -15.21 -21.28
C ALA A 367 -0.02 -14.68 -21.07
N LYS A 368 1.01 -15.36 -21.61
CA LYS A 368 2.42 -14.93 -21.51
C LYS A 368 2.72 -13.58 -22.19
N ASP A 369 1.87 -13.14 -23.11
CA ASP A 369 2.00 -11.85 -23.79
C ASP A 369 1.46 -10.70 -22.95
N TYR A 370 0.66 -11.01 -21.92
CA TYR A 370 0.04 -10.03 -21.03
C TYR A 370 0.57 -10.09 -19.60
N LEU A 371 1.09 -11.23 -19.14
CA LEU A 371 1.57 -11.39 -17.77
C LEU A 371 3.05 -11.00 -17.63
N ASP A 372 3.35 -10.26 -16.56
CA ASP A 372 4.73 -9.91 -16.22
C ASP A 372 5.41 -11.02 -15.43
N TYR A 373 4.68 -11.60 -14.46
CA TYR A 373 5.16 -12.66 -13.60
C TYR A 373 4.03 -13.62 -13.20
N SER A 374 4.39 -14.85 -12.85
CA SER A 374 3.46 -15.83 -12.29
C SER A 374 4.21 -16.80 -11.37
N TRP A 375 3.49 -17.55 -10.53
CA TRP A 375 4.09 -18.53 -9.62
C TRP A 375 3.12 -19.64 -9.29
N ALA A 376 3.68 -20.83 -9.04
CA ALA A 376 2.95 -22.03 -8.64
C ALA A 376 2.27 -21.87 -7.26
N ASN A 377 1.28 -22.71 -6.99
CA ASN A 377 0.74 -22.91 -5.65
C ASN A 377 1.77 -23.56 -4.71
N TYR A 378 1.46 -23.58 -3.42
CA TYR A 378 2.29 -24.17 -2.39
C TYR A 378 2.47 -25.67 -2.60
N PHE A 379 3.67 -26.18 -2.28
CA PHE A 379 4.04 -27.60 -2.41
C PHE A 379 3.98 -28.17 -3.83
N GLU A 380 3.78 -27.31 -4.83
CA GLU A 380 3.81 -27.67 -6.24
C GLU A 380 5.18 -27.38 -6.86
N ASN A 381 5.60 -28.25 -7.78
CA ASN A 381 6.89 -28.20 -8.46
C ASN A 381 6.66 -28.48 -9.94
N HIS A 382 6.32 -27.44 -10.69
CA HIS A 382 6.12 -27.48 -12.14
C HIS A 382 6.47 -26.12 -12.76
N GLY A 383 6.52 -26.08 -14.10
CA GLY A 383 6.61 -24.82 -14.86
C GLY A 383 5.25 -24.17 -15.07
N SER A 384 5.23 -23.00 -15.70
CA SER A 384 4.00 -22.20 -15.88
C SER A 384 2.97 -22.90 -16.75
N TYR A 385 1.75 -23.10 -16.24
CA TYR A 385 0.62 -23.59 -17.06
C TYR A 385 0.20 -22.53 -18.09
N ALA A 386 0.24 -21.25 -17.71
CA ALA A 386 0.00 -20.11 -18.60
C ALA A 386 1.12 -19.86 -19.65
N GLY A 387 2.19 -20.67 -19.63
CA GLY A 387 3.25 -20.63 -20.65
C GLY A 387 4.27 -19.50 -20.50
N LEU A 388 4.41 -18.92 -19.30
CA LEU A 388 5.48 -17.94 -19.03
C LEU A 388 6.86 -18.62 -19.07
N PRO A 389 7.89 -17.93 -19.57
CA PRO A 389 9.26 -18.43 -19.48
C PRO A 389 9.75 -18.45 -18.03
N ASN A 390 10.72 -19.31 -17.72
CA ASN A 390 11.19 -19.53 -16.35
C ASN A 390 11.66 -18.23 -15.68
N GLU A 391 12.30 -17.31 -16.40
CA GLU A 391 12.79 -16.03 -15.87
C GLU A 391 11.67 -15.09 -15.38
N LYS A 392 10.42 -15.40 -15.71
CA LYS A 392 9.21 -14.69 -15.25
C LYS A 392 8.32 -15.56 -14.34
N TYR A 393 8.75 -16.78 -14.02
CA TYR A 393 7.97 -17.71 -13.22
C TYR A 393 8.68 -18.06 -11.91
N GLY A 394 7.92 -18.40 -10.88
CA GLY A 394 8.42 -18.98 -9.64
C GLY A 394 7.78 -20.32 -9.35
N MET A 395 8.60 -21.34 -9.13
CA MET A 395 8.13 -22.65 -8.67
C MET A 395 8.14 -22.72 -7.14
N TYR A 396 7.43 -23.69 -6.56
CA TYR A 396 7.58 -24.06 -5.15
C TYR A 396 7.39 -22.90 -4.16
N SER A 397 6.21 -22.28 -4.19
CA SER A 397 5.82 -21.19 -3.27
C SER A 397 5.72 -21.66 -1.82
N ILE A 398 5.87 -20.73 -0.87
CA ILE A 398 5.81 -21.04 0.57
C ILE A 398 4.53 -20.51 1.20
N GLU A 399 3.77 -21.37 1.86
CA GLU A 399 2.68 -21.00 2.76
C GLU A 399 3.22 -20.78 4.18
N ALA A 400 3.54 -19.54 4.54
CA ALA A 400 4.22 -19.23 5.79
C ALA A 400 3.32 -19.36 7.03
N ASN A 401 2.00 -19.53 6.88
CA ASN A 401 1.16 -19.94 8.00
C ASN A 401 1.59 -21.33 8.55
N TRP A 402 2.03 -22.24 7.67
CA TRP A 402 2.58 -23.55 8.03
C TRP A 402 4.07 -23.51 8.36
N GLY A 403 4.70 -22.35 8.20
CA GLY A 403 6.06 -22.04 8.61
C GLY A 403 7.00 -21.78 7.43
N LEU A 404 8.18 -21.25 7.74
CA LEU A 404 9.18 -20.83 6.76
C LEU A 404 10.33 -21.83 6.59
N ASN A 405 10.20 -23.04 7.15
CA ASN A 405 11.29 -24.03 7.17
C ASN A 405 11.73 -24.48 5.76
N SER A 406 10.86 -24.33 4.76
CA SER A 406 11.12 -24.65 3.35
C SER A 406 11.84 -23.53 2.58
N SER A 407 12.26 -22.43 3.23
CA SER A 407 12.92 -21.28 2.57
C SER A 407 14.13 -21.68 1.73
N ASP A 408 15.02 -22.51 2.28
CA ASP A 408 16.20 -23.02 1.54
C ASP A 408 15.79 -23.87 0.32
N TRP A 409 14.84 -24.79 0.51
CA TRP A 409 14.35 -25.67 -0.55
C TRP A 409 13.69 -24.90 -1.69
N SER A 410 12.84 -23.92 -1.36
CA SER A 410 12.20 -23.06 -2.35
C SER A 410 13.22 -22.24 -3.13
N ALA A 411 14.22 -21.65 -2.45
CA ALA A 411 15.31 -20.95 -3.10
C ALA A 411 16.13 -21.88 -4.00
N TYR A 412 16.43 -23.10 -3.54
CA TYR A 412 17.17 -24.10 -4.31
C TYR A 412 16.45 -24.49 -5.60
N TYR A 413 15.18 -24.90 -5.51
CA TYR A 413 14.44 -25.33 -6.70
C TYR A 413 14.31 -24.19 -7.72
N ASN A 414 13.98 -22.98 -7.28
CA ASN A 414 13.90 -21.83 -8.18
C ASN A 414 15.25 -21.51 -8.84
N LEU A 415 16.34 -21.56 -8.07
CA LEU A 415 17.65 -21.24 -8.59
C LEU A 415 18.15 -22.26 -9.61
N GLU A 416 18.07 -23.55 -9.29
CA GLU A 416 18.53 -24.66 -10.15
C GLU A 416 17.62 -24.88 -11.37
N GLY A 417 16.35 -24.51 -11.27
CA GLY A 417 15.38 -24.57 -12.37
C GLY A 417 15.41 -23.36 -13.32
N CYS A 418 16.38 -22.45 -13.18
CA CYS A 418 16.44 -21.19 -13.93
C CYS A 418 15.23 -20.25 -13.73
N TYR A 419 14.48 -20.37 -12.63
CA TYR A 419 13.29 -19.55 -12.38
C TYR A 419 13.61 -18.13 -11.92
N GLY A 420 12.74 -17.17 -12.22
CA GLY A 420 13.01 -15.74 -12.03
C GLY A 420 12.73 -15.22 -10.63
N LEU A 421 11.90 -15.93 -9.86
CA LEU A 421 11.39 -15.44 -8.58
C LEU A 421 11.03 -16.57 -7.62
N MET A 422 10.87 -16.21 -6.35
CA MET A 422 10.38 -17.07 -5.27
C MET A 422 9.23 -16.34 -4.54
N MET A 423 8.12 -17.03 -4.29
CA MET A 423 6.94 -16.46 -3.61
C MET A 423 6.78 -17.01 -2.19
N VAL A 424 6.43 -16.13 -1.26
CA VAL A 424 6.11 -16.45 0.13
C VAL A 424 4.77 -15.80 0.51
N PHE A 425 3.82 -16.60 0.97
CA PHE A 425 2.53 -16.14 1.43
C PHE A 425 2.47 -16.05 2.95
N ASN A 426 1.96 -14.90 3.43
CA ASN A 426 1.46 -14.65 4.77
C ASN A 426 2.41 -14.92 5.94
N ILE A 427 3.58 -14.26 5.93
CA ILE A 427 4.52 -14.32 7.05
C ILE A 427 3.86 -13.79 8.33
N LYS A 428 3.73 -14.66 9.34
CA LYS A 428 3.03 -14.34 10.59
C LYS A 428 3.77 -13.30 11.43
N GLY A 429 3.03 -12.37 12.01
CA GLY A 429 3.57 -11.36 12.93
C GLY A 429 4.35 -11.94 14.11
N GLY A 430 3.92 -13.07 14.66
CA GLY A 430 4.66 -13.77 15.73
C GLY A 430 6.04 -14.28 15.29
N ASP A 431 6.18 -14.75 14.05
CA ASP A 431 7.45 -15.21 13.50
C ASP A 431 8.38 -14.03 13.17
N ILE A 432 7.82 -12.88 12.78
CA ILE A 432 8.55 -11.63 12.61
C ILE A 432 9.12 -11.15 13.94
N LYS A 433 8.24 -10.97 14.95
CA LYS A 433 8.60 -10.45 16.28
C LYS A 433 9.60 -11.33 17.03
N SER A 434 9.55 -12.65 16.83
CA SER A 434 10.48 -13.60 17.46
C SER A 434 11.84 -13.71 16.75
N GLY A 435 12.01 -13.07 15.59
CA GLY A 435 13.21 -13.20 14.76
C GLY A 435 13.28 -14.51 13.96
N ARG A 436 12.29 -15.41 14.12
CA ARG A 436 12.21 -16.68 13.40
C ARG A 436 12.09 -16.47 11.89
N ALA A 437 11.29 -15.50 11.46
CA ALA A 437 11.11 -15.20 10.04
C ALA A 437 12.43 -14.80 9.38
N ALA A 438 13.19 -13.87 9.97
CA ALA A 438 14.49 -13.45 9.47
C ALA A 438 15.49 -14.62 9.45
N THR A 439 15.49 -15.47 10.49
CA THR A 439 16.36 -16.65 10.55
C THR A 439 16.06 -17.65 9.42
N GLN A 440 14.79 -17.94 9.14
CA GLN A 440 14.45 -18.91 8.09
C GLN A 440 14.62 -18.33 6.69
N LEU A 441 14.21 -17.08 6.47
CA LEU A 441 14.40 -16.39 5.19
C LEU A 441 15.89 -16.19 4.86
N SER A 442 16.75 -16.06 5.88
CA SER A 442 18.19 -15.99 5.67
C SER A 442 18.74 -17.20 4.91
N LYS A 443 18.18 -18.40 5.11
CA LYS A 443 18.60 -19.57 4.34
C LYS A 443 18.33 -19.42 2.85
N ALA A 444 17.23 -18.77 2.48
CA ALA A 444 16.95 -18.43 1.09
C ALA A 444 17.88 -17.31 0.61
N THR A 445 18.05 -16.24 1.37
CA THR A 445 18.83 -15.07 0.93
C THR A 445 20.34 -15.36 0.84
N GLU A 446 20.88 -16.22 1.69
CA GLU A 446 22.26 -16.70 1.59
C GLU A 446 22.48 -17.40 0.24
N ARG A 447 21.56 -18.30 -0.14
CA ARG A 447 21.62 -19.00 -1.43
C ARG A 447 21.44 -18.05 -2.62
N LEU A 448 20.48 -17.14 -2.54
CA LEU A 448 20.09 -16.29 -3.66
C LEU A 448 21.00 -15.08 -3.86
N TYR A 449 21.64 -14.58 -2.79
CA TYR A 449 22.34 -13.30 -2.79
C TYR A 449 23.67 -13.32 -2.01
N GLY A 450 24.02 -14.43 -1.35
CA GLY A 450 25.24 -14.51 -0.52
C GLY A 450 25.17 -13.69 0.78
N GLU A 451 23.97 -13.28 1.21
CA GLU A 451 23.77 -12.47 2.40
C GLU A 451 22.61 -13.00 3.25
N ASN A 452 22.79 -12.96 4.57
CA ASN A 452 21.68 -13.11 5.51
C ASN A 452 20.66 -11.98 5.35
N CYS A 453 19.44 -12.22 5.81
CA CYS A 453 18.44 -11.18 5.97
C CYS A 453 18.16 -10.89 7.45
N VAL A 454 17.81 -9.65 7.72
CA VAL A 454 17.52 -9.16 9.06
C VAL A 454 16.22 -8.36 9.03
N PHE A 455 15.46 -8.44 10.12
CA PHE A 455 14.34 -7.54 10.37
C PHE A 455 14.86 -6.39 11.25
N GLN A 456 15.10 -5.23 10.65
CA GLN A 456 15.70 -4.07 11.31
C GLN A 456 14.74 -2.88 11.39
N GLY A 457 13.44 -3.08 11.26
CA GLY A 457 12.47 -1.98 11.32
C GLY A 457 11.54 -2.09 12.51
N LYS A 458 10.73 -1.06 12.70
CA LYS A 458 9.59 -1.15 13.59
C LYS A 458 8.66 -2.25 13.06
N TYR A 459 8.20 -3.12 13.95
CA TYR A 459 7.07 -3.98 13.63
C TYR A 459 5.77 -3.16 13.58
N HIS A 460 5.09 -3.19 12.45
CA HIS A 460 3.80 -2.56 12.25
C HIS A 460 2.69 -3.57 12.56
N LYS A 461 1.79 -3.19 13.48
CA LYS A 461 0.71 -4.06 13.91
C LYS A 461 -0.36 -4.22 12.84
N GLY A 462 -0.73 -5.46 12.55
CA GLY A 462 -1.88 -5.80 11.72
C GLY A 462 -3.14 -6.05 12.54
N PRO A 463 -4.28 -6.36 11.91
CA PRO A 463 -5.54 -6.59 12.62
C PRO A 463 -5.54 -7.76 13.63
N LYS A 464 -4.61 -8.72 13.53
CA LYS A 464 -4.46 -9.84 14.49
C LYS A 464 -3.55 -9.55 15.70
N ASP A 465 -2.95 -8.36 15.81
CA ASP A 465 -2.00 -8.00 16.89
C ASP A 465 -2.59 -7.43 18.19
#